data_AF-A0A2Z4REK4-F1
#
_entry.id   AF-A0A2Z4REK4-F1
#
_cell.length_a   1.000
_cell.length_b   1.000
_cell.length_c   1.000
_cell.angle_alpha   90.00
_cell.angle_beta   90.00
_cell.angle_gamma   90.00
#
_symmetry.space_group_name_H-M   'P 1'
#
loop_
_entity.id
_entity.type
_entity.pdbx_description
1 polymer ?
#
loop_
_entity_poly.entity_id
_entity_poly.type
_entity_poly.pdbx_seq_one_letter_code
_entity_poly.pdbx_strand_id
1 'polypeptide(L)'
;MANSASVESYLHVEGFDNFDREAFDKRKIRAGMRKAGLLVTQRAQMNLVLGKGQDGYPVNRTGETVQSIKFKVSRSGFLVKISPTLTPEMGEFYPAYLHYGVKQGRRPGKLAPGKGKGRKNRRAAGARARLVAERAAGEWRIKPRDNYMIDALQDSSSQVESILSAAFAAALN
;
A
#
# COMPACT_ATOMS: atom_id res chain seq x y z
N MET A 1 -18.60 2.39 14.44
CA MET A 1 -17.40 1.53 14.40
C MET A 1 -16.60 1.95 13.18
N ALA A 2 -15.65 2.87 13.37
CA ALA A 2 -14.75 3.29 12.30
C ALA A 2 -13.92 2.09 11.85
N ASN A 3 -13.77 1.91 10.53
CA ASN A 3 -12.81 0.95 9.98
C ASN A 3 -11.39 1.49 10.19
N SER A 4 -10.93 1.54 11.45
CA SER A 4 -9.54 1.78 11.80
C SER A 4 -8.76 0.47 11.69
N ALA A 5 -8.76 -0.14 10.50
CA ALA A 5 -7.52 -0.77 10.10
C ALA A 5 -6.62 0.42 9.78
N SER A 6 -5.82 0.85 10.76
CA SER A 6 -4.69 1.74 10.53
C SER A 6 -3.71 0.98 9.63
N VAL A 7 -4.05 0.88 8.35
CA VAL A 7 -3.10 0.42 7.36
C VAL A 7 -2.08 1.54 7.34
N GLU A 8 -0.90 1.30 7.92
CA GLU A 8 0.21 2.26 7.99
C GLU A 8 0.52 2.91 6.63
N SER A 9 0.09 2.27 5.53
CA SER A 9 0.14 2.78 4.16
C SER A 9 -0.97 3.77 3.76
N TYR A 10 -1.80 4.26 4.68
CA TYR A 10 -2.92 5.17 4.39
C TYR A 10 -2.92 6.35 5.35
N LEU A 11 -3.04 7.55 4.77
CA LEU A 11 -3.18 8.81 5.50
C LEU A 11 -4.47 9.47 5.05
N HIS A 12 -5.38 9.70 6.00
CA HIS A 12 -6.61 10.47 5.80
C HIS A 12 -6.40 11.87 6.35
N VAL A 13 -6.82 12.88 5.59
CA VAL A 13 -6.80 14.28 6.03
C VAL A 13 -8.21 14.65 6.44
N GLU A 14 -8.38 14.88 7.74
CA GLU A 14 -9.67 15.21 8.35
C GLU A 14 -10.09 16.67 8.08
N GLY A 15 -11.33 17.02 8.47
CA GLY A 15 -11.84 18.40 8.45
C GLY A 15 -12.57 18.81 7.17
N PHE A 16 -12.55 17.98 6.14
CA PHE A 16 -13.22 18.24 4.86
C PHE A 16 -14.32 17.21 4.51
N ASP A 17 -14.59 16.26 5.41
CA ASP A 17 -15.50 15.14 5.18
C ASP A 17 -16.99 15.54 5.08
N ASN A 18 -17.35 16.71 5.63
CA ASN A 18 -18.72 17.22 5.63
C ASN A 18 -19.11 17.94 4.33
N PHE A 19 -18.16 18.16 3.42
CA PHE A 19 -18.41 18.86 2.16
C PHE A 19 -18.64 17.85 1.03
N ASP A 20 -19.62 18.12 0.18
CA ASP A 20 -19.76 17.37 -1.06
C ASP A 20 -18.56 17.65 -1.97
N ARG A 21 -18.14 16.65 -2.76
CA ARG A 21 -17.02 16.76 -3.70
C ARG A 21 -17.21 17.84 -4.75
N GLU A 22 -18.46 18.23 -5.01
CA GLU A 22 -18.82 19.30 -5.94
C GLU A 22 -18.55 20.70 -5.38
N ALA A 23 -18.45 20.84 -4.06
CA ALA A 23 -18.12 22.11 -3.40
C ALA A 23 -16.67 22.57 -3.66
N PHE A 24 -15.81 21.68 -4.17
CA PHE A 24 -14.40 21.96 -4.34
C PHE A 24 -13.97 22.16 -5.79
N ASP A 25 -13.07 23.11 -6.02
CA ASP A 25 -12.31 23.20 -7.26
C ASP A 25 -11.33 22.02 -7.40
N LYS A 26 -11.72 21.06 -8.24
CA LYS A 26 -10.92 19.88 -8.57
C LYS A 26 -9.53 20.22 -9.09
N ARG A 27 -9.32 21.35 -9.76
CA ARG A 27 -7.98 21.73 -10.27
C ARG A 27 -7.04 22.03 -9.11
N LYS A 28 -7.51 22.78 -8.13
CA LYS A 28 -6.75 23.12 -6.91
C LYS A 28 -6.48 21.88 -6.05
N ILE A 29 -7.48 21.02 -5.83
CA ILE A 29 -7.26 19.75 -5.10
C ILE A 29 -6.21 18.90 -5.80
N ARG A 30 -6.34 18.71 -7.13
CA ARG A 30 -5.38 17.90 -7.89
C ARG A 30 -3.98 18.47 -7.82
N ALA A 31 -3.81 19.79 -7.79
CA ALA A 31 -2.50 20.42 -7.62
C ALA A 31 -1.89 20.08 -6.24
N GLY A 32 -2.66 20.23 -5.15
CA GLY A 32 -2.22 19.86 -3.80
C GLY A 32 -1.85 18.38 -3.68
N MET A 33 -2.70 17.52 -4.25
CA MET A 33 -2.49 16.07 -4.30
C MET A 33 -1.22 15.70 -5.07
N ARG A 34 -0.95 16.32 -6.23
CA ARG A 34 0.32 16.10 -6.95
C ARG A 34 1.52 16.52 -6.11
N LYS A 35 1.43 17.63 -5.38
CA LYS A 35 2.51 18.11 -4.50
C LYS A 35 2.80 17.13 -3.37
N ALA A 36 1.76 16.62 -2.69
CA ALA A 36 1.90 15.58 -1.68
C ALA A 36 2.47 14.27 -2.25
N GLY A 37 1.95 13.82 -3.40
CA GLY A 37 2.44 12.62 -4.08
C GLY A 37 3.90 12.71 -4.49
N LEU A 38 4.33 13.87 -4.99
CA LEU A 38 5.72 14.12 -5.35
C LEU A 38 6.64 14.05 -4.11
N LEU A 39 6.25 14.71 -3.01
CA LEU A 39 7.01 14.71 -1.76
C LEU A 39 7.27 13.29 -1.24
N VAL A 40 6.19 12.49 -1.11
CA VAL A 40 6.30 11.11 -0.62
C VAL A 40 7.10 10.23 -1.59
N THR A 41 6.92 10.42 -2.90
CA THR A 41 7.68 9.68 -3.92
C THR A 41 9.17 9.96 -3.82
N GLN A 42 9.58 11.23 -3.72
CA GLN A 42 10.98 11.62 -3.61
C GLN A 42 11.62 11.07 -2.34
N ARG A 43 10.92 11.11 -1.21
CA ARG A 43 11.39 10.51 0.04
C ARG A 43 11.49 8.99 -0.04
N ALA A 44 10.50 8.32 -0.63
CA ALA A 44 10.53 6.87 -0.85
C ALA A 44 11.74 6.46 -1.71
N GLN A 45 12.02 7.23 -2.77
CA GLN A 45 13.20 7.05 -3.61
C GLN A 45 14.49 7.27 -2.81
N MET A 46 14.55 8.32 -1.99
CA MET A 46 15.69 8.62 -1.14
C MET A 46 15.94 7.51 -0.11
N ASN A 47 14.91 7.03 0.57
CA ASN A 47 14.99 5.92 1.54
C ASN A 47 15.56 4.66 0.89
N LEU A 48 15.14 4.35 -0.35
CA LEU A 48 15.68 3.22 -1.09
C LEU A 48 17.15 3.41 -1.53
N VAL A 49 17.53 4.64 -1.92
CA VAL A 49 18.91 4.95 -2.34
C VAL A 49 19.88 4.96 -1.16
N LEU A 50 19.49 5.61 -0.06
CA LEU A 50 20.32 5.74 1.15
C LEU A 50 20.33 4.46 1.98
N GLY A 51 19.24 3.69 1.95
CA GLY A 51 19.08 2.47 2.73
C GLY A 51 20.05 1.35 2.34
N LYS A 52 20.63 1.34 1.13
CA LYS A 52 21.72 0.43 0.67
C LYS A 52 21.71 -1.01 1.24
N GLY A 53 20.55 -1.66 1.36
CA GLY A 53 20.46 -3.02 1.91
C GLY A 53 20.53 -3.13 3.44
N GLN A 54 20.16 -2.06 4.16
CA GLN A 54 19.71 -2.14 5.55
C GLN A 54 18.67 -3.27 5.69
N ASP A 55 18.65 -3.90 6.87
CA ASP A 55 17.69 -4.97 7.14
C ASP A 55 16.27 -4.47 6.84
N GLY A 56 15.48 -5.30 6.16
CA GLY A 56 14.14 -4.92 5.68
C GLY A 56 14.06 -4.29 4.29
N TYR A 57 15.06 -3.55 3.80
CA TYR A 57 14.99 -2.89 2.48
C TYR A 57 15.59 -3.70 1.32
N PRO A 58 15.09 -3.54 0.08
CA PRO A 58 15.71 -4.17 -1.08
C PRO A 58 17.03 -3.47 -1.46
N VAL A 59 17.97 -4.24 -2.01
CA VAL A 59 19.23 -3.69 -2.52
C VAL A 59 18.98 -3.06 -3.89
N ASN A 60 19.29 -1.77 -4.02
CA ASN A 60 19.28 -1.10 -5.30
C ASN A 60 20.58 -1.41 -6.08
N ARG A 61 20.48 -2.12 -7.20
CA ARG A 61 21.63 -2.50 -8.05
C ARG A 61 21.83 -1.59 -9.26
N THR A 62 20.75 -1.27 -9.97
CA THR A 62 20.81 -0.56 -11.27
C THR A 62 20.11 0.80 -11.25
N GLY A 63 19.46 1.19 -10.14
CA GLY A 63 18.62 2.38 -10.07
C GLY A 63 17.19 2.17 -10.54
N GLU A 64 16.91 1.08 -11.25
CA GLU A 64 15.61 0.87 -11.90
C GLU A 64 14.45 0.77 -10.91
N THR A 65 14.69 0.12 -9.77
CA THR A 65 13.68 0.02 -8.71
C THR A 65 13.31 1.40 -8.16
N VAL A 66 14.28 2.32 -8.07
CA VAL A 66 14.04 3.70 -7.62
C VAL A 66 13.17 4.45 -8.63
N GLN A 67 13.51 4.34 -9.92
CA GLN A 67 12.77 4.99 -11.01
C GLN A 67 11.35 4.43 -11.19
N SER A 68 11.13 3.18 -10.79
CA SER A 68 9.81 2.55 -10.83
C SER A 68 8.79 3.18 -9.88
N ILE A 69 9.24 3.82 -8.78
CA ILE A 69 8.37 4.41 -7.75
C ILE A 69 7.73 5.68 -8.31
N LYS A 70 6.42 5.65 -8.52
CA LYS A 70 5.66 6.78 -9.06
C LYS A 70 4.40 7.02 -8.26
N PHE A 71 3.92 8.27 -8.29
CA PHE A 71 2.60 8.61 -7.78
C PHE A 71 1.57 8.72 -8.91
N LYS A 72 0.31 8.42 -8.58
CA LYS A 72 -0.84 8.60 -9.45
C LYS A 72 -1.99 9.22 -8.66
N VAL A 73 -2.46 10.38 -9.14
CA VAL A 73 -3.68 11.01 -8.63
C VAL A 73 -4.89 10.30 -9.23
N SER A 74 -5.91 10.05 -8.41
CA SER A 74 -7.18 9.47 -8.82
C SER A 74 -7.91 10.36 -9.84
N ARG A 75 -8.88 9.79 -10.57
CA ARG A 75 -9.70 10.56 -11.51
C ARG A 75 -10.53 11.63 -10.80
N SER A 76 -11.10 11.31 -9.63
CA SER A 76 -11.85 12.26 -8.81
C SER A 76 -10.97 13.40 -8.26
N GLY A 77 -9.68 13.15 -8.09
CA GLY A 77 -8.72 14.13 -7.56
C GLY A 77 -8.47 14.01 -6.06
N PHE A 78 -9.32 13.29 -5.32
CA PHE A 78 -9.30 13.21 -3.84
C PHE A 78 -8.44 12.08 -3.28
N LEU A 79 -7.57 11.47 -4.11
CA LEU A 79 -6.71 10.38 -3.66
C LEU A 79 -5.43 10.36 -4.48
N VAL A 80 -4.31 10.08 -3.81
CA VAL A 80 -3.03 9.80 -4.43
C VAL A 80 -2.55 8.43 -4.00
N LYS A 81 -2.16 7.63 -4.98
CA LYS A 81 -1.51 6.34 -4.78
C LYS A 81 -0.03 6.47 -5.13
N ILE A 82 0.84 6.01 -4.24
CA ILE A 82 2.27 5.81 -4.53
C ILE A 82 2.49 4.31 -4.70
N SER A 83 3.12 3.90 -5.80
CA SER A 83 3.45 2.51 -6.05
C SER A 83 4.54 2.34 -7.11
N PRO A 84 5.29 1.23 -7.10
CA PRO A 84 6.13 0.84 -8.23
C PRO A 84 5.28 0.63 -9.49
N THR A 85 5.84 0.99 -10.64
CA THR A 85 5.27 0.79 -11.97
C THR A 85 6.27 0.08 -12.87
N LEU A 86 5.79 -0.74 -13.80
CA LEU A 86 6.64 -1.34 -14.82
C LEU A 86 7.25 -0.23 -15.68
N THR A 87 8.56 -0.25 -15.82
CA THR A 87 9.33 0.64 -16.70
C THR A 87 9.84 -0.13 -17.92
N PRO A 88 10.23 0.54 -19.01
CA PRO A 88 10.76 -0.12 -20.21
C PRO A 88 12.00 -0.98 -19.95
N GLU A 89 12.86 -0.55 -19.01
CA GLU A 89 14.09 -1.26 -18.64
C GLU A 89 13.84 -2.48 -17.74
N MET A 90 12.63 -2.58 -17.16
CA MET A 90 12.20 -3.76 -16.43
C MET A 90 11.59 -4.77 -17.41
N GLY A 91 12.31 -5.87 -17.68
CA GLY A 91 11.78 -6.96 -18.51
C GLY A 91 10.49 -7.58 -17.95
N GLU A 92 10.36 -7.68 -16.62
CA GLU A 92 9.15 -8.13 -15.93
C GLU A 92 8.85 -7.24 -14.72
N PHE A 93 7.56 -7.07 -14.40
CA PHE A 93 7.15 -6.30 -13.24
C PHE A 93 7.44 -7.06 -11.95
N TYR A 94 8.61 -6.81 -11.39
CA TYR A 94 9.01 -7.39 -10.11
C TYR A 94 9.29 -6.29 -9.08
N PRO A 95 8.26 -5.68 -8.46
CA PRO A 95 8.48 -4.83 -7.31
C PRO A 95 9.07 -5.72 -6.21
N ALA A 96 10.34 -5.55 -5.89
CA ALA A 96 11.07 -6.38 -4.93
C ALA A 96 10.61 -6.10 -3.49
N TYR A 97 9.34 -6.39 -3.18
CA TYR A 97 8.77 -5.97 -1.92
C TYR A 97 7.67 -6.90 -1.38
N LEU A 98 7.96 -7.53 -0.25
CA LEU A 98 7.07 -8.44 0.47
C LEU A 98 6.79 -7.88 1.86
N HIS A 99 6.04 -6.78 1.94
CA HIS A 99 5.69 -6.10 3.20
C HIS A 99 5.16 -7.07 4.26
N TYR A 100 4.18 -7.89 3.88
CA TYR A 100 3.54 -8.85 4.77
C TYR A 100 4.25 -10.22 4.81
N GLY A 101 5.38 -10.35 4.12
CA GLY A 101 6.10 -11.61 3.98
C GLY A 101 5.30 -12.71 3.26
N VAL A 102 5.82 -13.93 3.32
CA VAL A 102 5.19 -15.14 2.78
C VAL A 102 5.27 -16.24 3.83
N LYS A 103 4.12 -16.71 4.32
CA LYS A 103 4.04 -17.90 5.19
C LYS A 103 4.37 -19.17 4.43
N GLN A 104 5.06 -20.09 5.10
CA GLN A 104 5.36 -21.42 4.62
C GLN A 104 4.05 -22.20 4.37
N GLY A 105 4.10 -23.10 3.37
CA GLY A 105 2.95 -23.93 3.01
C GLY A 105 1.89 -23.26 2.12
N ARG A 106 1.03 -24.09 1.54
CA ARG A 106 0.00 -23.67 0.57
C ARG A 106 -1.22 -23.08 1.28
N ARG A 107 -1.87 -22.11 0.64
CA ARG A 107 -3.18 -21.63 1.10
C ARG A 107 -4.19 -22.79 1.09
N PRO A 108 -5.13 -22.86 2.05
CA PRO A 108 -6.10 -23.95 2.08
C PRO A 108 -6.95 -24.02 0.80
N GLY A 109 -6.67 -25.04 -0.03
CA GLY A 109 -7.33 -25.27 -1.32
C GLY A 109 -8.70 -25.94 -1.20
N LYS A 110 -9.32 -26.26 -2.34
CA LYS A 110 -10.53 -27.11 -2.35
C LYS A 110 -10.19 -28.49 -1.77
N LEU A 111 -11.14 -29.11 -1.08
CA LEU A 111 -10.99 -30.49 -0.65
C LEU A 111 -10.99 -31.42 -1.86
N ALA A 112 -10.23 -32.51 -1.80
CA ALA A 112 -10.35 -33.60 -2.77
C ALA A 112 -11.78 -34.17 -2.76
N PRO A 113 -12.29 -34.69 -3.89
CA PRO A 113 -13.61 -35.33 -3.94
C PRO A 113 -13.78 -36.39 -2.84
N GLY A 114 -14.93 -36.39 -2.16
CA GLY A 114 -15.25 -37.36 -1.10
C GLY A 114 -14.62 -37.09 0.28
N LYS A 115 -13.80 -36.05 0.44
CA LYS A 115 -13.18 -35.69 1.75
C LYS A 115 -14.00 -34.71 2.60
N GLY A 116 -15.09 -34.19 2.07
CA GLY A 116 -15.99 -33.24 2.72
C GLY A 116 -17.39 -33.81 2.93
N LYS A 117 -18.25 -33.02 3.59
CA LYS A 117 -19.62 -33.40 3.93
C LYS A 117 -20.58 -33.18 2.76
N GLY A 118 -21.35 -34.23 2.47
CA GLY A 118 -22.43 -34.25 1.47
C GLY A 118 -21.96 -34.12 0.02
N ARG A 119 -22.92 -34.12 -0.92
CA ARG A 119 -22.68 -34.00 -2.37
C ARG A 119 -21.87 -32.75 -2.77
N LYS A 120 -21.93 -31.69 -1.95
CA LYS A 120 -21.21 -30.42 -2.16
C LYS A 120 -19.76 -30.43 -1.63
N ASN A 121 -19.29 -31.55 -1.07
CA ASN A 121 -17.93 -31.73 -0.55
C ASN A 121 -17.48 -30.60 0.42
N ARG A 122 -18.39 -30.17 1.30
CA ARG A 122 -18.16 -29.01 2.18
C ARG A 122 -17.25 -29.39 3.35
N ARG A 123 -16.34 -28.50 3.73
CA ARG A 123 -15.56 -28.65 4.97
C ARG A 123 -16.49 -28.62 6.18
N ALA A 124 -16.07 -29.26 7.28
CA ALA A 124 -16.71 -29.08 8.58
C ALA A 124 -16.65 -27.60 9.00
N ALA A 125 -17.63 -27.17 9.79
CA ALA A 125 -17.64 -25.83 10.39
C ALA A 125 -16.32 -25.60 11.16
N GLY A 126 -15.74 -24.40 11.04
CA GLY A 126 -14.47 -24.04 11.68
C GLY A 126 -13.21 -24.68 11.09
N ALA A 127 -13.29 -25.76 10.31
CA ALA A 127 -12.11 -26.45 9.80
C ALA A 127 -11.25 -25.58 8.87
N ARG A 128 -11.87 -24.72 8.04
CA ARG A 128 -11.12 -23.75 7.23
C ARG A 128 -10.46 -22.68 8.10
N ALA A 129 -11.16 -22.17 9.11
CA ALA A 129 -10.63 -21.15 10.00
C ALA A 129 -9.41 -21.67 10.77
N ARG A 130 -9.48 -22.91 11.30
CA ARG A 130 -8.34 -23.58 11.94
C ARG A 130 -7.13 -23.71 11.02
N LEU A 131 -7.31 -24.20 9.79
CA LEU A 131 -6.20 -24.30 8.82
C LEU A 131 -5.59 -22.94 8.44
N VAL A 132 -6.40 -21.87 8.42
CA VAL A 132 -5.90 -20.52 8.20
C VAL A 132 -5.11 -20.03 9.42
N ALA A 133 -5.61 -20.28 10.63
CA ALA A 133 -4.94 -19.92 11.88
C ALA A 133 -3.62 -20.68 12.08
N GLU A 134 -3.60 -22.00 11.83
CA GLU A 134 -2.40 -22.84 11.86
C GLU A 134 -1.35 -22.32 10.88
N ARG A 135 -1.75 -21.97 9.65
CA ARG A 135 -0.84 -21.36 8.66
C ARG A 135 -0.34 -19.98 9.11
N ALA A 136 -1.17 -19.19 9.77
CA ALA A 136 -0.76 -17.89 10.30
C ALA A 136 0.25 -18.03 11.46
N ALA A 137 0.10 -19.07 12.29
CA ALA A 137 1.01 -19.40 13.38
C ALA A 137 2.31 -20.09 12.91
N GLY A 138 2.30 -20.73 11.74
CA GLY A 138 3.46 -21.44 11.18
C GLY A 138 4.62 -20.55 10.74
N GLU A 139 5.71 -21.18 10.29
CA GLU A 139 6.95 -20.51 9.90
C GLU A 139 6.83 -19.60 8.67
N TRP A 140 7.78 -18.68 8.55
CA TRP A 140 7.92 -17.79 7.40
C TRP A 140 8.77 -18.45 6.32
N ARG A 141 8.27 -18.50 5.09
CA ARG A 141 9.10 -18.78 3.90
C ARG A 141 9.99 -17.59 3.58
N ILE A 142 9.41 -16.39 3.66
CA ILE A 142 10.09 -15.11 3.52
C ILE A 142 9.51 -14.21 4.61
N LYS A 143 10.37 -13.64 5.47
CA LYS A 143 9.92 -12.73 6.53
C LYS A 143 9.36 -11.43 5.91
N PRO A 144 8.41 -10.76 6.60
CA PRO A 144 8.04 -9.37 6.35
C PRO A 144 9.27 -8.48 6.16
N ARG A 145 9.11 -7.43 5.35
CA ARG A 145 10.14 -6.45 5.02
C ARG A 145 9.62 -5.05 5.35
N ASP A 146 10.51 -4.09 5.53
CA ASP A 146 10.15 -2.69 5.83
C ASP A 146 9.88 -1.89 4.56
N ASN A 147 8.90 -1.00 4.57
CA ASN A 147 8.39 -0.39 3.34
C ASN A 147 8.86 1.05 3.21
N TYR A 148 9.87 1.27 2.37
CA TYR A 148 10.39 2.60 2.06
C TYR A 148 9.31 3.61 1.62
N MET A 149 8.16 3.19 1.08
CA MET A 149 7.04 4.10 0.77
C MET A 149 6.14 4.40 1.97
N ILE A 150 5.95 3.44 2.89
CA ILE A 150 5.18 3.66 4.13
C ILE A 150 6.00 4.54 5.06
N ASP A 151 7.27 4.21 5.23
CA ASP A 151 8.20 4.98 6.07
C ASP A 151 8.28 6.42 5.55
N ALA A 152 8.41 6.60 4.23
CA ALA A 152 8.35 7.91 3.61
C ALA A 152 7.00 8.64 3.85
N LEU A 153 5.87 7.94 3.88
CA LEU A 153 4.57 8.55 4.19
C LEU A 153 4.49 8.96 5.66
N GLN A 154 4.94 8.11 6.57
CA GLN A 154 4.95 8.36 8.02
C GLN A 154 5.86 9.55 8.35
N ASP A 155 7.09 9.56 7.84
CA ASP A 155 8.06 10.65 8.00
C ASP A 155 7.56 11.98 7.41
N SER A 156 6.71 11.90 6.38
CA SER A 156 6.15 13.07 5.70
C SER A 156 4.77 13.49 6.20
N SER A 157 4.17 12.74 7.13
CA SER A 157 2.74 12.85 7.48
C SER A 157 2.31 14.30 7.77
N SER A 158 3.01 14.97 8.68
CA SER A 158 2.75 16.37 9.05
C SER A 158 2.83 17.34 7.87
N GLN A 159 3.79 17.15 6.97
CA GLN A 159 3.94 17.99 5.78
C GLN A 159 2.87 17.69 4.73
N VAL A 160 2.50 16.41 4.57
CA VAL A 160 1.41 16.00 3.67
C VAL A 160 0.09 16.57 4.17
N GLU A 161 -0.21 16.46 5.47
CA GLU A 161 -1.38 17.07 6.11
C GLU A 161 -1.40 18.58 5.87
N SER A 162 -0.29 19.28 6.14
CA SER A 162 -0.20 20.73 5.90
C SER A 162 -0.48 21.10 4.44
N ILE A 163 0.14 20.40 3.48
CA ILE A 163 -0.04 20.63 2.03
C ILE A 163 -1.50 20.40 1.63
N LEU A 164 -2.09 19.29 2.07
CA LEU A 164 -3.43 18.91 1.68
C LEU A 164 -4.47 19.80 2.35
N SER A 165 -4.37 20.07 3.65
CA SER A 165 -5.28 20.97 4.35
C SER A 165 -5.30 22.37 3.71
N ALA A 166 -4.13 22.92 3.36
CA ALA A 166 -4.04 24.19 2.64
C ALA A 166 -4.69 24.11 1.25
N ALA A 167 -4.47 23.01 0.52
CA ALA A 167 -5.05 22.84 -0.82
C ALA A 167 -6.57 22.67 -0.79
N PHE A 168 -7.11 21.94 0.18
CA PHE A 168 -8.55 21.76 0.37
C PHE A 168 -9.21 23.07 0.81
N ALA A 169 -8.61 23.79 1.76
CA ALA A 169 -9.10 25.11 2.18
C ALA A 169 -9.13 26.11 1.01
N ALA A 170 -8.08 26.15 0.19
CA ALA A 170 -8.03 27.02 -0.98
C ALA A 170 -8.98 26.59 -2.12
N ALA A 171 -9.44 25.33 -2.10
CA ALA A 171 -10.33 24.76 -3.09
C ALA A 171 -11.81 24.89 -2.75
N LEU A 172 -12.17 25.24 -1.51
CA LEU A 172 -13.54 25.60 -1.15
C LEU A 172 -13.91 26.91 -1.87
N ASN A 173 -15.03 26.85 -2.60
CA ASN A 173 -15.63 28.01 -3.26
C ASN A 173 -16.78 28.56 -2.43
#